data_AF-A0A367GIU6-F1
#
_entry.id   AF-A0A367GIU6-F1
#
_cell.length_a   1.000
_cell.length_b   1.000
_cell.length_c   1.000
_cell.angle_alpha   90.00
_cell.angle_beta   90.00
_cell.angle_gamma   90.00
#
_symmetry.space_group_name_H-M   'P 1'
#
loop_
_entity.id
_entity.type
_entity.pdbx_description
1 polymer ?
#
loop_
_entity_poly.entity_id
_entity_poly.type
_entity_poly.pdbx_seq_one_letter_code
_entity_poly.pdbx_strand_id
1 'polypeptide(L)'
;MKFTNAELTARMIFDQKNGWPFCPRCGKPLKIDPQTQRAASSNALSREVSGLYICDDCGSDEALRAFAGLPLPLEEWEQTSLINSMYK
;
A
#
# COMPACT_ATOMS: atom_id res chain seq x y z
N MET A 1 -5.07 -1.02 19.69
CA MET A 1 -5.60 -2.34 19.25
C MET A 1 -4.68 -2.87 18.14
N LYS A 2 -4.38 -4.18 18.03
CA LYS A 2 -3.59 -4.70 16.89
C LYS A 2 -4.56 -5.18 15.81
N PHE A 3 -4.55 -4.53 14.65
CA PHE A 3 -5.32 -4.97 13.48
C PHE A 3 -4.74 -6.25 12.89
N THR A 4 -5.59 -7.13 12.38
CA THR A 4 -5.20 -8.27 11.56
C THR A 4 -4.76 -7.82 10.16
N ASN A 5 -4.01 -8.67 9.44
CA ASN A 5 -3.61 -8.39 8.06
C ASN A 5 -4.82 -8.18 7.13
N ALA A 6 -5.91 -8.91 7.34
CA ALA A 6 -7.15 -8.72 6.58
C ALA A 6 -7.76 -7.33 6.83
N GLU A 7 -7.76 -6.85 8.08
CA GLU A 7 -8.28 -5.52 8.41
C GLU A 7 -7.37 -4.40 7.88
N LEU A 8 -6.04 -4.58 7.98
CA LEU A 8 -5.06 -3.63 7.45
C LEU A 8 -5.20 -3.48 5.94
N THR A 9 -5.25 -4.60 5.21
CA THR A 9 -5.40 -4.58 3.74
C THR A 9 -6.72 -3.96 3.31
N ALA A 10 -7.83 -4.35 3.95
CA ALA A 10 -9.14 -3.75 3.70
C ALA A 10 -9.12 -2.23 3.94
N ARG A 11 -8.45 -1.78 5.00
CA ARG A 11 -8.33 -0.36 5.31
C ARG A 11 -7.50 0.39 4.27
N MET A 12 -6.34 -0.13 3.89
CA MET A 12 -5.49 0.50 2.86
C MET A 12 -6.22 0.64 1.52
N ILE A 13 -6.95 -0.39 1.10
CA ILE A 13 -7.76 -0.36 -0.14
C ILE A 13 -8.89 0.68 -0.01
N PHE A 14 -9.56 0.73 1.15
CA PHE A 14 -10.58 1.73 1.42
C PHE A 14 -10.00 3.15 1.33
N ASP A 15 -8.88 3.42 2.00
CA ASP A 15 -8.23 4.74 2.00
C ASP A 15 -7.84 5.15 0.57
N GLN A 16 -7.24 4.24 -0.21
CA GLN A 16 -6.88 4.53 -1.60
C GLN A 16 -8.08 4.81 -2.50
N LYS A 17 -9.20 4.09 -2.33
CA LYS A 17 -10.47 4.39 -3.04
C LYS A 17 -11.04 5.76 -2.69
N ASN A 18 -10.74 6.26 -1.49
CA ASN A 18 -11.14 7.57 -0.99
C ASN A 18 -10.07 8.66 -1.18
N GLY A 19 -9.08 8.43 -2.05
CA GLY A 19 -8.14 9.47 -2.48
C GLY A 19 -6.88 9.58 -1.62
N TRP A 20 -6.53 8.56 -0.84
CA TRP A 20 -5.24 8.51 -0.16
C TRP A 20 -4.08 8.62 -1.17
N PRO A 21 -3.23 9.65 -1.08
CA PRO A 21 -2.30 9.98 -2.17
C PRO A 21 -0.90 9.37 -1.99
N PHE A 22 -0.66 8.60 -0.93
CA PHE A 22 0.67 8.08 -0.59
C PHE A 22 0.74 6.56 -0.76
N CYS A 23 1.93 6.07 -1.11
CA CYS A 23 2.23 4.66 -1.24
C CYS A 23 2.10 3.98 0.14
N PRO A 24 1.24 2.96 0.29
CA PRO A 24 1.04 2.27 1.56
C PRO A 24 2.33 1.68 2.14
N ARG A 25 3.29 1.28 1.28
CA ARG A 25 4.55 0.67 1.71
C ARG A 25 5.56 1.65 2.28
N CYS A 26 5.77 2.78 1.61
CA CYS A 26 6.92 3.65 1.88
C CYS A 26 6.55 5.11 2.14
N GLY A 27 5.27 5.48 2.08
CA GLY A 27 4.80 6.85 2.32
C GLY A 27 5.09 7.86 1.20
N LYS A 28 5.88 7.49 0.17
CA LYS A 28 6.12 8.37 -0.98
C LYS A 28 4.83 8.63 -1.77
N PRO A 29 4.65 9.80 -2.41
CA PRO A 29 3.48 10.08 -3.24
C PRO A 29 3.27 9.05 -4.35
N LEU A 30 2.00 8.68 -4.58
CA LEU A 30 1.57 7.94 -5.76
C LEU A 30 1.28 8.89 -6.92
N LYS A 31 1.29 8.36 -8.15
CA LYS A 31 0.69 9.08 -9.28
C LYS A 31 -0.83 9.12 -9.07
N ILE A 32 -1.42 10.30 -9.14
CA ILE A 32 -2.87 10.50 -8.95
C ILE A 32 -3.52 10.83 -10.28
N ASP A 33 -4.64 10.17 -10.57
CA ASP A 33 -5.48 10.52 -11.71
C ASP A 33 -6.21 11.85 -11.39
N PRO A 34 -5.98 12.91 -12.19
CA PRO A 34 -6.55 14.23 -11.90
C PRO A 34 -8.08 14.27 -12.02
N GLN A 35 -8.71 13.35 -12.74
CA GLN A 35 -10.17 13.31 -12.89
C GLN A 35 -10.83 12.63 -11.70
N THR A 36 -10.27 11.52 -11.24
CA THR A 36 -10.87 10.70 -10.18
C THR A 36 -10.31 10.99 -8.79
N GLN A 37 -9.19 11.70 -8.70
CA GLN A 37 -8.43 11.96 -7.46
C GLN A 37 -8.04 10.67 -6.73
N ARG A 38 -7.83 9.58 -7.48
CA ARG A 38 -7.43 8.25 -6.97
C ARG A 38 -6.06 7.88 -7.50
N ALA A 39 -5.46 6.83 -6.93
CA ALA A 39 -4.24 6.24 -7.47
C ALA A 39 -4.44 5.89 -8.95
N ALA A 40 -3.56 6.43 -9.80
CA ALA A 40 -3.59 6.18 -11.24
C ALA A 40 -3.25 4.71 -11.54
N SER A 41 -3.86 4.16 -12.59
CA SER A 41 -3.59 2.79 -13.05
C SER A 41 -2.17 2.57 -13.60
N SER A 42 -1.40 3.65 -13.77
CA SER A 42 0.02 3.63 -14.16
C SER A 42 1.00 3.45 -12.99
N ASN A 43 0.48 3.34 -11.76
CA ASN A 43 1.25 2.84 -10.62
C ASN A 43 1.33 1.30 -10.66
N ALA A 44 2.27 0.71 -9.92
CA ALA A 44 2.34 -0.73 -9.77
C ALA A 44 1.19 -1.28 -8.93
N LEU A 45 0.68 -2.46 -9.26
CA LEU A 45 -0.20 -3.23 -8.38
C LEU A 45 0.65 -4.05 -7.41
N SER A 46 0.26 -4.06 -6.13
CA SER A 46 0.93 -4.90 -5.14
C SER A 46 0.72 -6.39 -5.45
N ARG A 47 1.80 -7.17 -5.28
CA ARG A 47 1.80 -8.63 -5.35
C ARG A 47 1.29 -9.27 -4.06
N GLU A 48 1.49 -8.59 -2.94
CA GLU A 48 1.10 -9.07 -1.60
C GLU A 48 -0.36 -8.73 -1.30
N VAL A 49 -0.87 -7.61 -1.81
CA VAL A 49 -2.25 -7.13 -1.55
C VAL A 49 -3.00 -6.88 -2.86
N SER A 50 -3.92 -7.78 -3.19
CA SER A 50 -4.74 -7.67 -4.40
C SER A 50 -5.61 -6.41 -4.40
N GLY A 51 -5.57 -5.66 -5.50
CA GLY A 51 -6.38 -4.46 -5.69
C GLY A 51 -5.83 -3.19 -5.02
N LEU A 52 -4.58 -3.22 -4.53
CA LEU A 52 -3.89 -2.08 -3.94
C LEU A 52 -2.77 -1.58 -4.85
N TYR A 53 -2.78 -0.30 -5.19
CA TYR A 53 -1.67 0.33 -5.91
C TYR A 53 -0.55 0.77 -4.97
N ILE A 54 0.69 0.63 -5.43
CA ILE A 54 1.94 1.05 -4.78
C ILE A 54 2.83 1.77 -5.82
N CYS A 55 3.84 2.52 -5.37
CA CYS A 55 4.75 3.19 -6.31
C CYS A 55 5.65 2.20 -7.06
N ASP A 56 6.21 2.62 -8.20
CA ASP A 56 7.01 1.77 -9.09
C ASP A 56 8.27 1.21 -8.39
N ASP A 57 8.91 1.99 -7.50
CA ASP A 57 10.02 1.55 -6.66
C ASP A 57 9.62 0.35 -5.79
N CYS A 58 8.48 0.47 -5.09
CA CYS A 58 7.97 -0.59 -4.22
C CYS A 58 7.48 -1.80 -5.02
N GLY A 59 6.91 -1.60 -6.20
CA GLY A 59 6.52 -2.69 -7.09
C GLY A 59 7.73 -3.50 -7.59
N SER A 60 8.84 -2.83 -7.86
CA SER A 60 10.11 -3.49 -8.22
C SER A 60 10.71 -4.26 -7.03
N ASP A 61 10.69 -3.66 -5.84
CA ASP A 61 11.14 -4.32 -4.61
C ASP A 61 10.29 -5.56 -4.27
N GLU A 62 8.95 -5.49 -4.39
CA GLU A 62 8.08 -6.66 -4.22
C GLU A 62 8.41 -7.77 -5.23
N ALA A 63 8.70 -7.43 -6.50
CA ALA A 63 9.08 -8.42 -7.49
C ALA A 63 10.39 -9.13 -7.12
N LEU A 64 11.40 -8.39 -6.66
CA LEU A 64 12.69 -8.96 -6.22
C LEU A 64 12.53 -9.82 -4.96
N ARG A 65 11.74 -9.37 -3.99
CA ARG A 65 11.44 -10.11 -2.76
C ARG A 65 10.66 -11.39 -3.02
N ALA A 66 9.66 -11.33 -3.90
CA ALA A 66 8.90 -12.51 -4.33
C ALA A 66 9.82 -13.53 -5.01
N PHE A 67 10.74 -13.07 -5.88
CA PHE A 67 11.75 -13.94 -6.48
C PHE A 67 12.67 -14.60 -5.44
N ALA A 68 13.08 -13.85 -4.41
CA ALA A 68 13.91 -14.37 -3.33
C ALA A 68 13.15 -15.20 -2.27
N GLY A 69 11.80 -15.27 -2.34
CA GLY A 69 10.98 -15.94 -1.32
C GLY A 69 10.94 -15.20 0.03
N LEU A 70 11.16 -13.88 0.04
CA LEU A 70 11.27 -13.05 1.24
C LEU A 70 10.33 -11.83 1.18
N PRO A 71 9.00 -12.03 1.17
CA PRO A 71 8.03 -10.93 1.13
C PRO A 71 8.19 -10.02 2.36
N LEU A 72 7.92 -8.72 2.19
CA LEU A 72 7.96 -7.78 3.31
C LEU A 72 6.66 -7.90 4.14
N PRO A 73 6.73 -8.18 5.45
CA PRO A 73 5.54 -8.22 6.32
C PRO A 73 4.77 -6.89 6.32
N LEU A 74 3.44 -6.95 6.40
CA LEU A 74 2.58 -5.76 6.38
C LEU A 74 2.84 -4.83 7.58
N GLU A 75 3.33 -5.36 8.68
CA GLU A 75 3.68 -4.62 9.88
C GLU A 75 4.81 -3.62 9.63
N GLU A 76 5.66 -3.88 8.63
CA GLU A 76 6.77 -3.01 8.23
C GLU A 76 6.36 -1.95 7.19
N TRP A 77 5.08 -1.92 6.79
CA TRP A 77 4.59 -0.93 5.83
C TRP A 77 4.28 0.40 6.53
N GLU A 78 4.57 1.51 5.85
CA GLU A 78 4.38 2.86 6.39
C GLU A 78 2.92 3.11 6.82
N GLN A 79 1.95 2.79 5.97
CA GLN A 79 0.53 3.03 6.28
C GLN A 79 0.03 2.14 7.43
N THR A 80 0.61 0.95 7.64
CA THR A 80 0.32 0.14 8.83
C THR A 80 0.77 0.85 10.10
N SER A 81 1.97 1.45 10.07
CA SER A 81 2.48 2.24 11.20
C SER A 81 1.55 3.44 11.49
N LEU A 82 1.07 4.12 10.44
CA LEU A 82 0.10 5.22 10.56
C LEU A 82 -1.24 4.76 11.16
N ILE A 83 -1.86 3.72 10.58
CA ILE A 83 -3.11 3.14 11.09
C ILE A 83 -2.96 2.77 12.57
N ASN A 84 -1.90 2.05 12.92
CA ASN A 84 -1.67 1.65 14.30
C ASN A 84 -1.46 2.84 15.25
N SER A 85 -0.84 3.94 14.79
CA SER A 85 -0.63 5.14 15.59
C SER A 85 -1.92 5.92 15.86
N MET A 86 -2.89 5.90 14.93
CA MET A 86 -4.17 6.60 15.07
C MET A 86 -5.14 5.91 16.05
N TYR A 87 -4.96 4.61 16.30
CA TYR A 87 -5.81 3.80 17.17
C TYR A 87 -5.06 3.25 18.40
N LYS A 88 -3.98 3.95 18.80
CA LYS A 88 -3.38 3.85 20.15
C LYS A 88 -4.23 4.65 21.14
#